data_AF-A0A2V1B2Q9-F1
#
_entry.id   AF-A0A2V1B2Q9-F1
#
_cell.length_a   1.000
_cell.length_b   1.000
_cell.length_c   1.000
_cell.angle_alpha   90.00
_cell.angle_beta   90.00
_cell.angle_gamma   90.00
#
_symmetry.space_group_name_H-M   'P 1'
#
loop_
_entity.id
_entity.type
_entity.pdbx_description
1 polymer ?
#
loop_
_entity_poly.entity_id
_entity_poly.type
_entity_poly.pdbx_seq_one_letter_code
_entity_poly.pdbx_strand_id
1 'polypeptide(L)'
;MDLPETVPLSGISPEATGNEYLILATKALRRHLGLAETPGEKSSSSPPSTQPLFWVEVVPPSARGARCQLDCPKNIMPGEYRIAVNPGQHGHYGNRSSDYYHVHCFEKIADFSQADFLDRVQPLTRNLTRLRNLESSSFLDGNYLLDAGAERLSLEWKVTVGGLIDKRDGVESETMDSRHSAFNDLLRKSGSSNYIPQMVPGMSEFEFILLSCTLAPIEGDGSGDSEEWNLFEEYLAVADNHEEDLNNRHSLSETLEAWGHDVVLATSDNLTEKGKKQKEGLSSKAIRAIKRLAVTPMPDIQGAFLRGL
;
A
#
# COMPACT_ATOMS: atom_id res chain seq x y z
N MET A 1 65.39 13.66 8.73
CA MET A 1 64.31 12.85 9.31
C MET A 1 63.04 13.59 8.94
N ASP A 2 62.53 13.30 7.74
CA ASP A 2 61.35 13.95 7.21
C ASP A 2 60.11 13.22 7.72
N LEU A 3 59.24 13.96 8.39
CA LEU A 3 57.94 13.48 8.86
C LEU A 3 57.01 13.32 7.64
N PRO A 4 56.23 12.23 7.54
CA PRO A 4 55.32 12.06 6.42
C PRO A 4 54.12 12.99 6.56
N GLU A 5 53.78 13.65 5.44
CA GLU A 5 52.59 14.46 5.27
C GLU A 5 51.32 13.65 5.56
N THR A 6 50.50 14.16 6.46
CA THR A 6 49.14 13.68 6.70
C THR A 6 48.28 13.98 5.49
N VAL A 7 47.95 12.94 4.72
CA VAL A 7 46.94 12.99 3.65
C VAL A 7 45.56 13.27 4.28
N PRO A 8 44.83 14.30 3.85
CA PRO A 8 43.47 14.53 4.35
C PRO A 8 42.53 13.45 3.80
N LEU A 9 41.87 12.71 4.71
CA LEU A 9 40.68 11.90 4.42
C LEU A 9 39.49 12.83 4.12
N SER A 10 39.48 13.43 2.94
CA SER A 10 38.34 14.20 2.44
C SER A 10 38.04 13.76 1.02
N GLY A 11 37.28 12.68 0.87
CA GLY A 11 36.96 12.14 -0.45
C GLY A 11 35.87 11.07 -0.52
N ILE A 12 35.09 10.85 0.55
CA ILE A 12 33.89 10.00 0.44
C ILE A 12 32.71 10.94 0.19
N SER A 13 32.22 10.96 -1.05
CA SER A 13 31.00 11.69 -1.41
C SER A 13 29.81 11.16 -0.57
N PRO A 14 28.93 12.05 -0.05
CA PRO A 14 27.70 11.64 0.64
C PRO A 14 26.87 10.62 -0.16
N GLU A 15 26.90 10.70 -1.49
CA GLU A 15 26.21 9.78 -2.40
C GLU A 15 26.80 8.36 -2.39
N ALA A 16 28.11 8.22 -2.19
CA ALA A 16 28.77 6.92 -2.10
C ALA A 16 28.38 6.18 -0.80
N THR A 17 28.33 6.92 0.33
CA THR A 17 27.85 6.40 1.62
C THR A 17 26.36 6.08 1.64
N GLY A 18 25.52 6.90 0.98
CA GLY A 18 24.09 6.65 0.87
C GLY A 18 23.78 5.36 0.09
N ASN A 19 24.54 5.10 -0.97
CA ASN A 19 24.39 3.88 -1.76
C ASN A 19 24.84 2.63 -0.99
N GLU A 20 25.97 2.69 -0.28
CA GLU A 20 26.43 1.58 0.55
C GLU A 20 25.43 1.21 1.66
N TYR A 21 24.83 2.21 2.32
CA TYR A 21 23.80 1.97 3.32
C TYR A 21 22.56 1.28 2.74
N LEU A 22 22.08 1.72 1.57
CA LEU A 22 20.94 1.08 0.90
C LEU A 22 21.24 -0.36 0.49
N ILE A 23 22.46 -0.63 0.02
CA ILE A 23 22.91 -2.00 -0.31
C ILE A 23 22.87 -2.89 0.94
N LEU A 24 23.41 -2.42 2.07
CA LEU A 24 23.41 -3.17 3.33
C LEU A 24 21.98 -3.40 3.85
N ALA A 25 21.12 -2.38 3.78
CA ALA A 25 19.71 -2.49 4.18
C ALA A 25 18.94 -3.48 3.30
N THR A 26 19.18 -3.48 1.99
CA THR A 26 18.60 -4.44 1.03
C THR A 26 19.00 -5.87 1.37
N LYS A 27 20.30 -6.11 1.60
CA LYS A 27 20.81 -7.43 1.99
C LYS A 27 20.20 -7.89 3.31
N ALA A 28 20.07 -6.99 4.27
CA ALA A 28 19.51 -7.29 5.57
C ALA A 28 18.01 -7.65 5.48
N LEU A 29 17.23 -6.90 4.69
CA LEU A 29 15.82 -7.22 4.43
C LEU A 29 15.67 -8.58 3.74
N ARG A 30 16.50 -8.89 2.73
CA ARG A 30 16.49 -10.21 2.07
C ARG A 30 16.77 -11.34 3.04
N ARG A 31 17.77 -11.17 3.91
CA ARG A 31 18.07 -12.14 4.98
C ARG A 31 16.90 -12.30 5.95
N HIS A 32 16.22 -11.22 6.30
CA HIS A 32 15.02 -11.22 7.16
C HIS A 32 13.85 -11.99 6.53
N LEU A 33 13.78 -12.05 5.21
CA LEU A 33 12.83 -12.86 4.44
C LEU A 33 13.28 -14.33 4.26
N GLY A 34 14.50 -14.69 4.69
CA GLY A 34 15.11 -16.00 4.42
C GLY A 34 15.64 -16.17 2.99
N LEU A 35 15.73 -15.09 2.22
CA LEU A 35 16.26 -15.07 0.86
C LEU A 35 17.79 -14.93 0.86
N ALA A 36 18.44 -15.31 -0.24
CA ALA A 36 19.85 -15.00 -0.44
C ALA A 36 20.07 -13.49 -0.50
N GLU A 37 21.16 -12.99 0.08
CA GLU A 37 21.48 -11.55 0.12
C GLU A 37 21.62 -10.93 -1.27
N THR A 38 22.15 -11.71 -2.22
CA THR A 38 22.23 -11.35 -3.63
C THR A 38 21.17 -12.14 -4.41
N PRO A 39 20.39 -11.49 -5.30
CA PRO A 39 19.50 -12.19 -6.21
C PRO A 39 20.23 -13.25 -7.05
N GLY A 40 19.62 -14.42 -7.23
CA GLY A 40 20.18 -15.54 -8.00
C GLY A 40 21.16 -16.46 -7.25
N GLU A 41 21.58 -16.09 -6.04
CA GLU A 41 22.35 -16.97 -5.17
C GLU A 41 21.45 -17.92 -4.36
N LYS A 42 22.01 -19.05 -3.90
CA LYS A 42 21.31 -19.93 -2.97
C LYS A 42 21.35 -19.33 -1.58
N SER A 43 20.20 -19.27 -0.91
CA SER A 43 20.13 -18.86 0.50
C SER A 43 20.90 -19.87 1.36
N SER A 44 21.82 -19.36 2.18
CA SER A 44 22.49 -20.13 3.22
C SER A 44 21.73 -20.11 4.55
N SER A 45 20.68 -19.28 4.64
CA SER A 45 19.88 -19.09 5.85
C SER A 45 18.67 -20.02 5.86
N SER A 46 18.36 -20.60 7.02
CA SER A 46 17.08 -21.28 7.21
C SER A 46 15.95 -20.25 7.18
N PRO A 47 14.79 -20.56 6.57
CA PRO A 47 13.65 -19.66 6.59
C PRO A 47 13.26 -19.30 8.04
N PRO A 48 12.93 -18.04 8.33
CA PRO A 48 12.50 -17.65 9.66
C PRO A 48 11.22 -18.42 10.06
N SER A 49 11.08 -18.73 11.35
CA SER A 49 9.91 -19.42 11.90
C SER A 49 8.61 -18.60 11.77
N THR A 50 8.73 -17.29 11.61
CA THR A 50 7.64 -16.38 11.31
C THR A 50 8.08 -15.47 10.18
N GLN A 51 7.35 -15.51 9.07
CA GLN A 51 7.66 -14.70 7.91
C GLN A 51 7.14 -13.26 8.12
N PRO A 52 7.96 -12.24 7.86
CA PRO A 52 7.53 -10.86 8.02
C PRO A 52 6.55 -10.45 6.93
N LEU A 53 5.52 -9.70 7.31
CA LEU A 53 4.55 -9.06 6.41
C LEU A 53 4.83 -7.56 6.34
N PHE A 54 4.55 -6.96 5.19
CA PHE A 54 4.69 -5.53 4.92
C PHE A 54 3.32 -4.88 4.91
N TRP A 55 2.95 -4.26 6.02
CA TRP A 55 1.63 -3.67 6.17
C TRP A 55 1.59 -2.28 5.60
N VAL A 56 0.71 -2.04 4.62
CA VAL A 56 0.37 -0.69 4.16
C VAL A 56 -0.70 -0.17 5.10
N GLU A 57 -0.38 0.84 5.90
CA GLU A 57 -1.25 1.35 6.96
C GLU A 57 -1.14 2.88 7.09
N VAL A 58 -2.16 3.52 7.67
CA VAL A 58 -2.13 4.94 8.02
C VAL A 58 -1.41 5.15 9.35
N VAL A 59 -0.63 6.22 9.47
CA VAL A 59 0.00 6.56 10.76
C VAL A 59 -1.06 7.09 11.72
N PRO A 60 -1.22 6.49 12.91
CA PRO A 60 -2.23 6.93 13.88
C PRO A 60 -1.89 8.31 14.48
N PRO A 61 -2.85 8.98 15.12
CA PRO A 61 -2.63 10.24 15.82
C PRO A 61 -1.45 10.16 16.82
N SER A 62 -0.47 11.03 16.65
CA SER A 62 0.67 11.16 17.56
C SER A 62 1.34 12.52 17.42
N ALA A 63 2.00 13.01 18.48
CA ALA A 63 2.63 14.33 18.43
C ALA A 63 3.93 14.39 17.59
N ARG A 64 4.60 13.25 17.39
CA ARG A 64 5.94 13.20 16.78
C ARG A 64 6.05 12.30 15.56
N GLY A 65 5.00 11.54 15.22
CA GLY A 65 5.07 10.53 14.17
C GLY A 65 5.99 9.35 14.53
N ALA A 66 6.31 8.55 13.53
CA ALA A 66 7.27 7.44 13.63
C ALA A 66 8.58 7.78 12.91
N ARG A 67 9.71 7.25 13.38
CA ARG A 67 10.98 7.38 12.67
C ARG A 67 11.04 6.34 11.55
N CYS A 68 11.42 6.76 10.34
CA CYS A 68 11.76 5.84 9.26
C CYS A 68 13.04 5.08 9.60
N GLN A 69 13.08 3.76 9.38
CA GLN A 69 14.25 2.94 9.68
C GLN A 69 15.38 3.06 8.65
N LEU A 70 15.11 3.61 7.47
CA LEU A 70 16.15 4.05 6.55
C LEU A 70 16.66 5.44 6.94
N ASP A 71 17.83 5.82 6.44
CA ASP A 71 18.42 7.15 6.63
C ASP A 71 17.60 8.24 5.93
N CYS A 72 16.44 8.54 6.53
CA CYS A 72 15.49 9.54 6.13
C CYS A 72 15.40 10.58 7.26
N PRO A 73 15.63 11.87 6.97
CA PRO A 73 15.65 12.91 8.00
C PRO A 73 14.26 13.26 8.53
N LYS A 74 13.20 12.82 7.85
CA LYS A 74 11.80 13.12 8.21
C LYS A 74 11.21 11.99 9.04
N ASN A 75 10.37 12.36 9.99
CA ASN A 75 9.44 11.41 10.59
C ASN A 75 8.26 11.17 9.65
N ILE A 76 7.64 10.01 9.81
CA ILE A 76 6.39 9.63 9.18
C ILE A 76 5.26 10.17 10.06
N MET A 77 4.56 11.18 9.58
CA MET A 77 3.61 11.96 10.37
C MET A 77 2.22 11.33 10.40
N PRO A 78 1.39 11.63 11.42
CA PRO A 78 0.00 11.15 11.47
C PRO A 78 -0.78 11.46 10.20
N GLY A 79 -1.60 10.51 9.77
CA GLY A 79 -2.38 10.61 8.52
C GLY A 79 -1.60 10.25 7.26
N GLU A 80 -0.26 10.12 7.31
CA GLU A 80 0.52 9.62 6.17
C GLU A 80 0.38 8.09 6.04
N TYR A 81 0.47 7.59 4.81
CA TYR A 81 0.63 6.17 4.54
C TYR A 81 2.06 5.71 4.85
N ARG A 82 2.20 4.49 5.37
CA ARG A 82 3.50 3.90 5.70
C ARG A 82 3.54 2.41 5.42
N ILE A 83 4.77 1.88 5.36
CA ILE A 83 5.03 0.44 5.48
C ILE A 83 5.44 0.12 6.91
N ALA A 84 4.74 -0.84 7.52
CA ALA A 84 5.14 -1.45 8.78
C ALA A 84 5.54 -2.92 8.54
N VAL A 85 6.82 -3.23 8.73
CA VAL A 85 7.34 -4.61 8.62
C VAL A 85 7.14 -5.32 9.95
N ASN A 86 6.40 -6.42 9.97
CA ASN A 86 6.08 -7.17 11.19
C ASN A 86 6.23 -8.70 11.01
N PRO A 87 7.05 -9.39 11.83
CA PRO A 87 7.96 -8.81 12.84
C PRO A 87 9.05 -7.94 12.20
N GLY A 88 9.46 -6.88 12.90
CA GLY A 88 10.57 -6.03 12.47
C GLY A 88 11.93 -6.72 12.65
N GLN A 89 12.94 -6.20 11.98
CA GLN A 89 14.33 -6.64 12.03
C GLN A 89 15.10 -6.00 13.21
N HIS A 90 14.72 -4.79 13.64
CA HIS A 90 15.49 -3.97 14.59
C HIS A 90 14.91 -3.95 16.03
N GLY A 91 14.04 -4.90 16.36
CA GLY A 91 13.30 -4.88 17.62
C GLY A 91 14.13 -5.12 18.89
N HIS A 92 14.33 -4.07 19.69
CA HIS A 92 14.95 -4.15 21.03
C HIS A 92 14.12 -4.93 22.08
N TYR A 93 12.82 -5.14 21.83
CA TYR A 93 11.88 -5.82 22.73
C TYR A 93 11.41 -7.20 22.22
N GLY A 94 12.22 -7.83 21.38
CA GLY A 94 11.92 -9.13 20.75
C GLY A 94 11.02 -9.03 19.51
N ASN A 95 10.58 -10.18 19.00
CA ASN A 95 9.84 -10.36 17.73
C ASN A 95 8.43 -9.72 17.67
N ARG A 96 8.16 -8.64 18.41
CA ARG A 96 6.84 -8.00 18.52
C ARG A 96 6.78 -6.54 18.08
N SER A 97 7.91 -5.89 17.80
CA SER A 97 7.92 -4.52 17.28
C SER A 97 7.92 -4.49 15.77
N SER A 98 7.19 -3.53 15.18
CA SER A 98 7.25 -3.26 13.75
C SER A 98 8.38 -2.28 13.42
N ASP A 99 9.03 -2.50 12.28
CA ASP A 99 9.92 -1.51 11.67
C ASP A 99 9.11 -0.63 10.72
N TYR A 100 9.21 0.70 10.86
CA TYR A 100 8.41 1.66 10.10
C TYR A 100 9.22 2.35 9.02
N TYR A 101 8.61 2.53 7.86
CA TYR A 101 9.22 3.18 6.70
C TYR A 101 8.19 4.08 6.01
N HIS A 102 8.62 5.22 5.48
CA HIS A 102 7.86 5.86 4.39
C HIS A 102 7.75 4.86 3.24
N VAL A 103 6.60 4.83 2.54
CA VAL A 103 6.37 3.90 1.42
C VAL A 103 7.49 4.02 0.37
N HIS A 104 7.74 5.25 -0.08
CA HIS A 104 8.81 5.55 -1.05
C HIS A 104 10.21 5.15 -0.57
N CYS A 105 10.48 5.24 0.74
CA CYS A 105 11.78 4.82 1.28
C CYS A 105 11.91 3.29 1.26
N PHE A 106 10.86 2.56 1.64
CA PHE A 106 10.88 1.10 1.69
C PHE A 106 11.12 0.48 0.31
N GLU A 107 10.51 1.05 -0.73
CA GLU A 107 10.69 0.65 -2.13
C GLU A 107 12.14 0.77 -2.63
N LYS A 108 13.01 1.52 -1.95
CA LYS A 108 14.45 1.57 -2.28
C LYS A 108 15.17 0.27 -1.94
N ILE A 109 14.65 -0.50 -0.98
CA ILE A 109 15.26 -1.74 -0.47
C ILE A 109 14.41 -2.99 -0.75
N ALA A 110 13.11 -2.81 -1.02
CA ALA A 110 12.17 -3.86 -1.36
C ALA A 110 11.87 -3.83 -2.87
N ASP A 111 12.14 -4.95 -3.55
CA ASP A 111 11.92 -5.06 -4.99
C ASP A 111 10.58 -5.75 -5.27
N PHE A 112 9.52 -4.97 -5.43
CA PHE A 112 8.17 -5.50 -5.66
C PHE A 112 7.96 -6.13 -7.04
N SER A 113 8.96 -6.07 -7.93
CA SER A 113 8.96 -6.89 -9.15
C SER A 113 9.27 -8.37 -8.88
N GLN A 114 9.61 -8.73 -7.64
CA GLN A 114 9.83 -10.11 -7.20
C GLN A 114 8.64 -10.58 -6.35
N ALA A 115 8.05 -11.74 -6.69
CA ALA A 115 6.92 -12.32 -5.97
C ALA A 115 7.19 -12.47 -4.46
N ASP A 116 8.42 -12.88 -4.09
CA ASP A 116 8.86 -13.02 -2.70
C ASP A 116 8.66 -11.75 -1.84
N PHE A 117 8.68 -10.56 -2.45
CA PHE A 117 8.41 -9.29 -1.78
C PHE A 117 6.94 -8.89 -1.90
N LEU A 118 6.36 -8.99 -3.09
CA LEU A 118 4.97 -8.59 -3.36
C LEU A 118 3.98 -9.38 -2.49
N ASP A 119 4.20 -10.68 -2.32
CA ASP A 119 3.33 -11.56 -1.54
C ASP A 119 3.24 -11.14 -0.07
N ARG A 120 4.29 -10.50 0.44
CA ARG A 120 4.36 -9.99 1.82
C ARG A 120 3.55 -8.72 2.02
N VAL A 121 3.22 -7.98 0.95
CA VAL A 121 2.46 -6.73 1.05
C VAL A 121 1.02 -7.03 1.45
N GLN A 122 0.55 -6.40 2.52
CA GLN A 122 -0.80 -6.54 3.04
C GLN A 122 -1.38 -5.15 3.33
N PRO A 123 -2.37 -4.68 2.56
CA PRO A 123 -3.10 -3.47 2.92
C PRO A 123 -3.88 -3.71 4.21
N LEU A 124 -3.72 -2.83 5.19
CA LEU A 124 -4.38 -3.01 6.48
C LEU A 124 -5.84 -2.57 6.40
N THR A 125 -6.70 -3.57 6.26
CA THR A 125 -8.16 -3.40 6.22
C THR A 125 -8.81 -3.88 7.52
N ARG A 126 -10.10 -3.57 7.67
CA ARG A 126 -10.96 -4.07 8.75
C ARG A 126 -10.95 -5.60 8.92
N ASN A 127 -10.62 -6.34 7.86
CA ASN A 127 -10.63 -7.81 7.84
C ASN A 127 -9.28 -8.44 8.26
N LEU A 128 -8.20 -7.67 8.32
CA LEU A 128 -6.84 -8.18 8.57
C LEU A 128 -6.24 -7.74 9.92
N THR A 129 -7.01 -7.04 10.75
CA THR A 129 -6.53 -6.48 12.02
C THR A 129 -6.05 -7.53 13.02
N ARG A 130 -6.70 -8.70 13.08
CA ARG A 130 -6.26 -9.83 13.91
C ARG A 130 -4.90 -10.38 13.45
N LEU A 131 -4.69 -10.48 12.14
CA LEU A 131 -3.43 -10.94 11.57
C LEU A 131 -2.29 -9.94 11.83
N ARG A 132 -2.61 -8.64 11.83
CA ARG A 132 -1.69 -7.54 12.18
C ARG A 132 -1.27 -7.53 13.66
N ASN A 133 -1.93 -8.33 14.51
CA ASN A 133 -1.73 -8.38 15.96
C ASN A 133 -1.95 -7.02 16.64
N LEU A 134 -2.97 -6.27 16.20
CA LEU A 134 -3.39 -5.04 16.85
C LEU A 134 -4.33 -5.32 18.02
N GLU A 135 -4.28 -4.47 19.04
CA GLU A 135 -5.27 -4.48 20.11
C GLU A 135 -6.66 -4.14 19.55
N SER A 136 -7.70 -4.79 20.07
CA SER A 136 -9.08 -4.59 19.61
C SER A 136 -9.53 -3.13 19.73
N SER A 137 -9.06 -2.39 20.74
CA SER A 137 -9.32 -0.95 20.91
C SER A 137 -8.77 -0.13 19.75
N SER A 138 -7.53 -0.37 19.33
CA SER A 138 -6.89 0.35 18.22
C SER A 138 -7.67 0.21 16.92
N PHE A 139 -8.23 -0.97 16.69
CA PHE A 139 -9.05 -1.26 15.52
C PHE A 139 -10.43 -0.58 15.55
N LEU A 140 -11.07 -0.50 16.71
CA LEU A 140 -12.39 0.14 16.85
C LEU A 140 -12.33 1.66 16.68
N ASP A 141 -11.17 2.26 16.91
CA ASP A 141 -10.94 3.69 16.67
C ASP A 141 -10.55 3.98 15.21
N GLY A 142 -10.46 2.94 14.35
CA GLY A 142 -10.05 3.07 12.96
C GLY A 142 -8.56 3.39 12.78
N ASN A 143 -7.78 3.38 13.87
CA ASN A 143 -6.35 3.63 13.80
C ASN A 143 -5.69 2.59 12.89
N TYR A 144 -4.68 3.02 12.15
CA TYR A 144 -3.92 2.22 11.18
C TYR A 144 -4.67 1.81 9.92
N LEU A 145 -6.00 1.75 9.93
CA LEU A 145 -6.78 1.34 8.77
C LEU A 145 -6.62 2.33 7.62
N LEU A 146 -6.52 1.80 6.41
CA LEU A 146 -6.57 2.60 5.20
C LEU A 146 -7.97 3.21 5.02
N ASP A 147 -8.02 4.41 4.46
CA ASP A 147 -9.26 4.89 3.84
C ASP A 147 -9.64 4.00 2.65
N ALA A 148 -10.91 4.09 2.24
CA ALA A 148 -11.47 3.26 1.19
C ALA A 148 -10.67 3.34 -0.11
N GLY A 149 -10.27 4.52 -0.56
CA GLY A 149 -9.50 4.69 -1.80
C GLY A 149 -8.13 4.01 -1.72
N ALA A 150 -7.38 4.26 -0.65
CA ALA A 150 -6.07 3.64 -0.44
C ALA A 150 -6.16 2.11 -0.27
N GLU A 151 -7.22 1.58 0.37
CA GLU A 151 -7.52 0.15 0.44
C GLU A 151 -7.70 -0.44 -0.97
N ARG A 152 -8.55 0.19 -1.80
CA ARG A 152 -8.81 -0.28 -3.17
C ARG A 152 -7.57 -0.20 -4.05
N LEU A 153 -6.85 0.92 -4.01
CA LEU A 153 -5.64 1.14 -4.80
C LEU A 153 -4.53 0.16 -4.44
N SER A 154 -4.29 -0.08 -3.15
CA SER A 154 -3.25 -1.02 -2.71
C SER A 154 -3.56 -2.46 -3.13
N LEU A 155 -4.84 -2.86 -3.07
CA LEU A 155 -5.28 -4.18 -3.51
C LEU A 155 -5.14 -4.35 -5.03
N GLU A 156 -5.61 -3.37 -5.80
CA GLU A 156 -5.55 -3.43 -7.26
C GLU A 156 -4.11 -3.35 -7.77
N TRP A 157 -3.28 -2.44 -7.21
CA TRP A 157 -1.84 -2.38 -7.47
C TRP A 157 -1.18 -3.75 -7.27
N LYS A 158 -1.47 -4.43 -6.15
CA LYS A 158 -0.89 -5.75 -5.86
C LYS A 158 -1.31 -6.78 -6.90
N VAL A 159 -2.57 -6.78 -7.33
CA VAL A 159 -3.07 -7.70 -8.37
C VAL A 159 -2.44 -7.39 -9.72
N THR A 160 -2.35 -6.13 -10.13
CA THR A 160 -1.74 -5.72 -11.40
C THR A 160 -0.25 -6.07 -11.44
N VAL A 161 0.53 -5.73 -10.41
CA VAL A 161 1.96 -6.09 -10.35
C VAL A 161 2.13 -7.62 -10.34
N GLY A 162 1.30 -8.34 -9.60
CA GLY A 162 1.31 -9.81 -9.58
C GLY A 162 1.05 -10.41 -10.97
N GLY A 163 0.04 -9.92 -11.68
CA GLY A 163 -0.25 -10.35 -13.05
C GLY A 163 0.87 -10.06 -14.04
N LEU A 164 1.58 -8.93 -13.89
CA LEU A 164 2.77 -8.62 -14.69
C LEU A 164 3.94 -9.56 -14.37
N ILE A 165 4.14 -9.92 -13.09
CA ILE A 165 5.14 -10.91 -12.67
C ILE A 165 4.82 -12.29 -13.27
N ASP A 166 3.58 -12.75 -13.13
CA ASP A 166 3.14 -14.04 -13.66
C ASP A 166 3.35 -14.10 -15.17
N LYS A 167 3.00 -13.02 -15.89
CA LYS A 167 3.22 -12.90 -17.34
C LYS A 167 4.70 -12.97 -17.70
N ARG A 168 5.56 -12.22 -17.01
CA ARG A 168 7.02 -12.22 -17.20
C ARG A 168 7.60 -13.62 -16.97
N ASP A 169 7.11 -14.31 -15.95
CA ASP A 169 7.62 -15.61 -15.50
C ASP A 169 6.96 -16.79 -16.24
N GLY A 170 6.03 -16.51 -17.18
CA GLY A 170 5.35 -17.52 -18.00
C GLY A 170 4.35 -18.39 -17.22
N VAL A 171 3.84 -17.89 -16.10
CA VAL A 171 2.81 -18.56 -15.30
C VAL A 171 1.45 -18.33 -15.96
N GLU A 172 0.81 -19.39 -16.44
CA GLU A 172 -0.54 -19.29 -16.98
C GLU A 172 -1.52 -18.91 -15.86
N SER A 173 -2.23 -17.80 -16.04
CA SER A 173 -3.33 -17.43 -15.15
C SER A 173 -4.39 -18.51 -15.23
N GLU A 174 -4.60 -19.24 -14.12
CA GLU A 174 -5.67 -20.23 -14.02
C GLU A 174 -7.00 -19.57 -14.42
N THR A 175 -7.76 -20.25 -15.28
CA THR A 175 -9.04 -19.76 -15.77
C THR A 175 -9.98 -19.50 -14.59
N MET A 176 -10.34 -18.24 -14.38
CA MET A 176 -11.15 -17.81 -13.25
C MET A 176 -12.51 -18.53 -13.24
N ASP A 177 -12.81 -19.24 -12.15
CA ASP A 177 -14.16 -19.79 -11.86
C ASP A 177 -15.19 -18.63 -11.90
N SER A 178 -16.41 -18.91 -12.34
CA SER A 178 -17.57 -18.00 -12.34
C SER A 178 -17.79 -17.24 -11.02
N ARG A 179 -17.45 -17.82 -9.87
CA ARG A 179 -17.49 -17.13 -8.57
C ARG A 179 -16.41 -16.06 -8.44
N HIS A 180 -15.23 -16.31 -9.00
CA HIS A 180 -14.16 -15.31 -9.08
C HIS A 180 -14.55 -14.18 -10.04
N SER A 181 -15.26 -14.47 -11.14
CA SER A 181 -15.71 -13.42 -12.06
C SER A 181 -16.74 -12.47 -11.43
N ALA A 182 -17.74 -12.99 -10.72
CA ALA A 182 -18.75 -12.14 -10.06
C ALA A 182 -18.15 -11.27 -8.94
N PHE A 183 -17.23 -11.82 -8.15
CA PHE A 183 -16.51 -11.08 -7.13
C PHE A 183 -15.59 -10.00 -7.74
N ASN A 184 -14.83 -10.34 -8.78
CA ASN A 184 -13.97 -9.38 -9.47
C ASN A 184 -14.76 -8.26 -10.14
N ASP A 185 -15.91 -8.58 -10.72
CA ASP A 185 -16.82 -7.57 -11.27
C ASP A 185 -17.31 -6.62 -10.16
N LEU A 186 -17.69 -7.14 -8.99
CA LEU A 186 -18.06 -6.30 -7.84
C LEU A 186 -16.88 -5.40 -7.41
N LEU A 187 -15.66 -5.93 -7.40
CA LEU A 187 -14.47 -5.18 -7.01
C LEU A 187 -14.13 -4.06 -8.02
N ARG A 188 -14.28 -4.30 -9.32
CA ARG A 188 -13.76 -3.40 -10.37
C ARG A 188 -14.83 -2.56 -11.06
N LYS A 189 -16.09 -2.98 -11.06
CA LYS A 189 -17.17 -2.34 -11.83
C LYS A 189 -18.20 -1.63 -10.96
N SER A 190 -18.16 -1.81 -9.63
CA SER A 190 -19.11 -1.13 -8.73
C SER A 190 -19.05 0.39 -8.90
N GLY A 191 -20.24 0.99 -8.99
CA GLY A 191 -20.42 2.42 -9.26
C GLY A 191 -20.55 2.79 -10.74
N SER A 192 -20.23 1.89 -11.67
CA SER A 192 -20.49 2.09 -13.09
C SER A 192 -21.98 2.08 -13.38
N SER A 193 -22.43 2.97 -14.26
CA SER A 193 -23.79 3.08 -14.79
C SER A 193 -24.24 1.82 -15.53
N ASN A 194 -23.31 1.02 -16.05
CA ASN A 194 -23.58 -0.18 -16.83
C ASN A 194 -23.45 -1.47 -16.00
N TYR A 195 -23.15 -1.37 -14.71
CA TYR A 195 -22.99 -2.52 -13.83
C TYR A 195 -24.03 -2.53 -12.73
N ILE A 196 -24.71 -3.66 -12.58
CA ILE A 196 -25.66 -3.90 -11.49
C ILE A 196 -25.00 -4.90 -10.53
N PRO A 197 -24.60 -4.48 -9.32
CA PRO A 197 -24.01 -5.36 -8.33
C PRO A 197 -24.93 -6.54 -7.99
N GLN A 198 -24.37 -7.74 -7.96
CA GLN A 198 -25.08 -8.96 -7.56
C GLN A 198 -24.42 -9.56 -6.33
N MET A 199 -25.24 -10.08 -5.41
CA MET A 199 -24.75 -10.72 -4.18
C MET A 199 -23.85 -11.91 -4.52
N VAL A 200 -22.62 -11.88 -3.99
CA VAL A 200 -21.65 -12.98 -4.18
C VAL A 200 -21.92 -14.08 -3.16
N PRO A 201 -22.08 -15.35 -3.57
CA PRO A 201 -22.32 -16.45 -2.62
C PRO A 201 -21.22 -16.55 -1.55
N GLY A 202 -21.63 -16.58 -0.28
CA GLY A 202 -20.72 -16.67 0.87
C GLY A 202 -20.20 -15.33 1.40
N MET A 203 -20.45 -14.22 0.69
CA MET A 203 -20.18 -12.87 1.18
C MET A 203 -21.24 -12.44 2.19
N SER A 204 -20.84 -11.73 3.24
CA SER A 204 -21.81 -11.09 4.14
C SER A 204 -22.48 -9.89 3.48
N GLU A 205 -23.74 -9.63 3.80
CA GLU A 205 -24.48 -8.47 3.31
C GLU A 205 -23.75 -7.13 3.61
N PHE A 206 -23.15 -7.01 4.78
CA PHE A 206 -22.34 -5.84 5.14
C PHE A 206 -21.19 -5.58 4.16
N GLU A 207 -20.38 -6.61 3.90
CA GLU A 207 -19.26 -6.53 2.95
C GLU A 207 -19.75 -6.25 1.52
N PHE A 208 -20.86 -6.86 1.11
CA PHE A 208 -21.47 -6.60 -0.19
C PHE A 208 -21.86 -5.12 -0.33
N ILE A 209 -22.55 -4.55 0.66
CA ILE A 209 -22.97 -3.14 0.68
C ILE A 209 -21.75 -2.22 0.65
N LEU A 210 -20.69 -2.55 1.41
CA LEU A 210 -19.46 -1.77 1.37
C LEU A 210 -18.86 -1.77 -0.03
N LEU A 211 -18.69 -2.93 -0.65
CA LEU A 211 -18.12 -3.07 -2.00
C LEU A 211 -18.97 -2.42 -3.09
N SER A 212 -20.30 -2.50 -2.99
CA SER A 212 -21.21 -1.91 -3.97
C SER A 212 -21.35 -0.39 -3.84
N CYS A 213 -21.02 0.19 -2.68
CA CYS A 213 -21.29 1.60 -2.40
C CYS A 213 -20.04 2.35 -1.91
N THR A 214 -19.59 2.11 -0.68
CA THR A 214 -18.50 2.92 -0.07
C THR A 214 -17.18 2.72 -0.80
N LEU A 215 -16.89 1.47 -1.16
CA LEU A 215 -15.67 1.00 -1.80
C LEU A 215 -15.75 0.93 -3.33
N ALA A 216 -16.87 1.37 -3.93
CA ALA A 216 -17.04 1.34 -5.38
C ALA A 216 -15.94 2.18 -6.07
N PRO A 217 -15.14 1.61 -6.98
CA PRO A 217 -14.03 2.34 -7.61
C PRO A 217 -14.50 3.36 -8.64
N ILE A 218 -15.71 3.20 -9.17
CA ILE A 218 -16.24 4.06 -10.22
C ILE A 218 -17.26 5.03 -9.63
N GLU A 219 -17.28 6.24 -10.16
CA GLU A 219 -18.31 7.23 -9.91
C GLU A 219 -18.96 7.60 -11.24
N GLY A 220 -20.28 7.45 -11.32
CA GLY A 220 -21.09 7.87 -12.47
C GLY A 220 -22.27 8.74 -12.04
N ASP A 221 -22.87 9.45 -12.99
CA ASP A 221 -24.06 10.29 -12.79
C ASP A 221 -25.38 9.54 -13.00
N GLY A 222 -25.32 8.21 -13.16
CA GLY A 222 -26.47 7.31 -13.30
C GLY A 222 -26.56 6.68 -14.69
N SER A 223 -27.72 6.08 -14.99
CA SER A 223 -27.93 5.30 -16.22
C SER A 223 -27.58 6.09 -17.48
N GLY A 224 -26.68 5.54 -18.31
CA GLY A 224 -26.29 6.13 -19.58
C GLY A 224 -25.15 7.15 -19.49
N ASP A 225 -24.49 7.27 -18.34
CA ASP A 225 -23.27 8.05 -18.20
C ASP A 225 -22.13 7.41 -19.01
N SER A 226 -21.56 8.18 -19.93
CA SER A 226 -20.43 7.77 -20.76
C SER A 226 -19.09 8.35 -20.30
N GLU A 227 -19.10 9.23 -19.30
CA GLU A 227 -17.92 9.94 -18.79
C GLU A 227 -17.69 9.60 -17.32
N GLU A 228 -17.66 8.30 -17.01
CA GLU A 228 -17.43 7.79 -15.66
C GLU A 228 -16.04 8.15 -15.17
N TRP A 229 -15.92 8.42 -13.87
CA TRP A 229 -14.62 8.59 -13.22
C TRP A 229 -14.21 7.28 -12.57
N ASN A 230 -12.96 6.84 -12.76
CA ASN A 230 -12.48 5.54 -12.28
C ASN A 230 -11.22 5.70 -11.42
N LEU A 231 -11.30 5.30 -10.16
CA LEU A 231 -10.21 5.36 -9.19
C LEU A 231 -8.90 4.73 -9.72
N PHE A 232 -9.00 3.60 -10.41
CA PHE A 232 -7.83 2.84 -10.84
C PHE A 232 -7.15 3.50 -12.04
N GLU A 233 -7.93 4.00 -13.00
CA GLU A 233 -7.41 4.70 -14.18
C GLU A 233 -6.72 6.02 -13.81
N GLU A 234 -7.18 6.66 -12.73
CA GLU A 234 -6.69 7.98 -12.31
C GLU A 234 -5.41 7.91 -11.47
N TYR A 235 -5.23 6.85 -10.65
CA TYR A 235 -4.15 6.82 -9.65
C TYR A 235 -3.21 5.61 -9.72
N LEU A 236 -3.53 4.53 -10.43
CA LEU A 236 -2.56 3.42 -10.52
C LEU A 236 -1.37 3.86 -11.37
N ALA A 237 -0.17 3.75 -10.79
CA ALA A 237 1.10 4.05 -11.46
C ALA A 237 1.63 2.85 -12.27
N VAL A 238 0.84 1.77 -12.34
CA VAL A 238 1.10 0.54 -13.10
C VAL A 238 -0.13 0.21 -13.90
N ALA A 239 0.04 -0.16 -15.16
CA ALA A 239 -1.05 -0.52 -16.05
C ALA A 239 -0.99 -2.00 -16.43
N ASP A 240 -2.17 -2.62 -16.52
CA ASP A 240 -2.29 -3.98 -17.02
C ASP A 240 -1.69 -4.06 -18.43
N ASN A 241 -0.90 -5.11 -18.69
CA ASN A 241 -0.20 -5.40 -19.95
C ASN A 241 1.03 -4.54 -20.29
N HIS A 242 1.45 -3.64 -19.40
CA HIS A 242 2.69 -2.86 -19.54
C HIS A 242 3.81 -3.48 -18.68
N GLU A 243 4.46 -4.54 -19.19
CA GLU A 243 5.53 -5.24 -18.46
C GLU A 243 6.70 -4.31 -18.08
N GLU A 244 6.93 -3.26 -18.87
CA GLU A 244 7.91 -2.21 -18.58
C GLU A 244 7.67 -1.50 -17.25
N ASP A 245 6.43 -1.48 -16.74
CA ASP A 245 6.06 -0.86 -15.46
C ASP A 245 6.66 -1.61 -14.27
N LEU A 246 7.07 -2.88 -14.43
CA LEU A 246 7.84 -3.59 -13.40
C LEU A 246 9.21 -2.93 -13.11
N ASN A 247 9.70 -2.07 -14.01
CA ASN A 247 10.90 -1.27 -13.74
C ASN A 247 10.61 -0.05 -12.84
N ASN A 248 9.35 0.35 -12.68
CA ASN A 248 8.96 1.40 -11.75
C ASN A 248 8.95 0.87 -10.31
N ARG A 249 10.09 1.01 -9.64
CA ARG A 249 10.26 0.60 -8.24
C ARG A 249 9.40 1.39 -7.26
N HIS A 250 8.86 2.55 -7.66
CA HIS A 250 8.14 3.47 -6.79
C HIS A 250 6.64 3.51 -7.04
N SER A 251 6.11 2.54 -7.78
CA SER A 251 4.70 2.54 -8.19
C SER A 251 3.70 2.56 -7.03
N LEU A 252 3.99 1.93 -5.89
CA LEU A 252 3.06 1.97 -4.74
C LEU A 252 3.06 3.34 -4.08
N SER A 253 4.24 3.95 -3.89
CA SER A 253 4.30 5.30 -3.32
C SER A 253 3.70 6.34 -4.24
N GLU A 254 3.96 6.28 -5.55
CA GLU A 254 3.37 7.19 -6.53
C GLU A 254 1.84 7.13 -6.52
N THR A 255 1.28 5.92 -6.50
CA THR A 255 -0.17 5.71 -6.41
C THR A 255 -0.77 6.30 -5.12
N LEU A 256 -0.18 6.00 -3.97
CA LEU A 256 -0.71 6.45 -2.67
C LEU A 256 -0.49 7.95 -2.43
N GLU A 257 0.63 8.52 -2.90
CA GLU A 257 0.92 9.95 -2.79
C GLU A 257 -0.01 10.77 -3.69
N ALA A 258 -0.28 10.33 -4.92
CA ALA A 258 -1.24 10.97 -5.81
C ALA A 258 -2.66 10.96 -5.21
N TRP A 259 -3.11 9.80 -4.73
CA TRP A 259 -4.39 9.67 -4.03
C TRP A 259 -4.47 10.58 -2.79
N GLY A 260 -3.47 10.50 -1.90
CA GLY A 260 -3.44 11.30 -0.68
C GLY A 260 -3.43 12.80 -0.96
N HIS A 261 -2.74 13.25 -2.01
CA HIS A 261 -2.75 14.64 -2.45
C HIS A 261 -4.16 15.11 -2.79
N ASP A 262 -4.86 14.35 -3.62
CA ASP A 262 -6.20 14.71 -4.09
C ASP A 262 -7.27 14.57 -3.01
N VAL A 263 -7.10 13.66 -2.05
CA VAL A 263 -7.91 13.64 -0.82
C VAL A 263 -7.80 14.97 -0.09
N VAL A 264 -6.60 15.52 0.10
CA VAL A 264 -6.43 16.84 0.74
C VAL A 264 -7.11 17.93 -0.08
N LEU A 265 -6.95 17.94 -1.40
CA LEU A 265 -7.58 18.93 -2.27
C LEU A 265 -9.12 18.85 -2.22
N ALA A 266 -9.69 17.64 -2.27
CA ALA A 266 -11.13 17.45 -2.31
C ALA A 266 -11.80 17.76 -0.97
N THR A 267 -11.16 17.41 0.15
CA THR A 267 -11.76 17.43 1.50
C THR A 267 -11.41 18.65 2.35
N SER A 268 -10.28 19.31 2.10
CA SER A 268 -9.86 20.45 2.93
C SER A 268 -10.60 21.74 2.57
N ASP A 269 -11.10 22.43 3.60
CA ASP A 269 -11.64 23.80 3.49
C ASP A 269 -10.55 24.88 3.60
N ASN A 270 -9.34 24.50 4.03
CA ASN A 270 -8.23 25.42 4.33
C ASN A 270 -7.09 25.29 3.32
N LEU A 271 -7.42 25.28 2.03
CA LEU A 271 -6.41 25.21 0.97
C LEU A 271 -5.69 26.55 0.78
N THR A 272 -4.40 26.47 0.51
CA THR A 272 -3.63 27.61 -0.02
C THR A 272 -4.15 28.01 -1.40
N GLU A 273 -3.83 29.22 -1.88
CA GLU A 273 -4.22 29.64 -3.24
C GLU A 273 -3.71 28.68 -4.33
N LYS A 274 -2.52 28.11 -4.15
CA LYS A 274 -2.01 27.04 -5.01
C LYS A 274 -2.91 25.81 -4.98
N GLY A 275 -3.30 25.37 -3.78
CA GLY A 275 -4.19 24.21 -3.60
C GLY A 275 -5.59 24.44 -4.19
N LYS A 276 -6.16 25.65 -4.04
CA LYS A 276 -7.44 26.00 -4.68
C LYS A 276 -7.36 25.89 -6.19
N LYS A 277 -6.29 26.41 -6.79
CA LYS A 277 -6.06 26.29 -8.23
C LYS A 277 -5.87 24.84 -8.68
N GLN A 278 -5.20 24.00 -7.89
CA GLN A 278 -5.08 22.57 -8.20
C GLN A 278 -6.43 21.86 -8.10
N LYS A 279 -7.25 22.20 -7.11
CA LYS A 279 -8.61 21.66 -6.94
C LYS A 279 -9.52 21.98 -8.13
N GLU A 280 -9.34 23.12 -8.80
CA GLU A 280 -10.08 23.45 -10.05
C GLU A 280 -9.83 22.45 -11.18
N GLY A 281 -8.72 21.70 -11.13
CA GLY A 281 -8.44 20.60 -12.06
C GLY A 281 -9.21 19.32 -11.78
N LEU A 282 -9.81 19.18 -10.59
CA LEU A 282 -10.63 18.02 -10.24
C LEU A 282 -12.07 18.25 -10.71
N SER A 283 -12.60 17.29 -11.48
CA SER A 283 -14.00 17.32 -11.88
C SER A 283 -14.93 17.21 -10.67
N SER A 284 -16.18 17.67 -10.80
CA SER A 284 -17.19 17.51 -9.74
C SER A 284 -17.40 16.04 -9.38
N LYS A 285 -17.34 15.15 -10.37
CA LYS A 285 -17.43 13.69 -10.24
C LYS A 285 -16.25 13.15 -9.43
N ALA A 286 -15.02 13.52 -9.79
CA ALA A 286 -13.82 13.17 -9.02
C ALA A 286 -13.93 13.62 -7.56
N ILE A 287 -14.34 14.88 -7.30
CA ILE A 287 -14.48 15.38 -5.93
C ILE A 287 -15.50 14.57 -5.12
N ARG A 288 -16.64 14.16 -5.71
CA ARG A 288 -17.62 13.30 -5.02
C ARG A 288 -17.04 11.92 -4.72
N ALA A 289 -16.41 11.30 -5.71
CA ALA A 289 -15.79 9.99 -5.58
C ALA A 289 -14.71 9.99 -4.50
N ILE A 290 -13.79 10.96 -4.54
CA ILE A 290 -12.71 11.12 -3.57
C ILE A 290 -13.27 11.31 -2.17
N LYS A 291 -14.29 12.17 -1.98
CA LYS A 291 -14.93 12.36 -0.67
C LYS A 291 -15.56 11.08 -0.12
N ARG A 292 -16.20 10.28 -0.99
CA ARG A 292 -16.78 8.97 -0.64
C ARG A 292 -15.69 7.98 -0.24
N LEU A 293 -14.59 7.95 -0.98
CA LEU A 293 -13.49 7.01 -0.81
C LEU A 293 -12.46 7.46 0.25
N ALA A 294 -12.48 8.71 0.72
CA ALA A 294 -11.62 9.19 1.79
C ALA A 294 -12.06 8.74 3.20
N VAL A 295 -13.16 7.99 3.32
CA VAL A 295 -13.65 7.46 4.59
C VAL A 295 -12.92 6.17 4.97
N THR A 296 -12.64 5.97 6.25
CA THR A 296 -12.10 4.72 6.78
C THR A 296 -13.23 3.69 6.94
N PRO A 297 -13.20 2.56 6.20
CA PRO A 297 -14.23 1.52 6.32
C PRO A 297 -14.11 0.80 7.66
N MET A 298 -15.07 1.06 8.55
CA MET A 298 -15.09 0.44 9.87
C MET A 298 -15.55 -1.02 9.81
N PRO A 299 -15.12 -1.86 10.75
CA PRO A 299 -15.64 -3.23 10.89
C PRO A 299 -17.13 -3.29 11.17
N ASP A 300 -17.74 -4.43 10.81
CA ASP A 300 -19.09 -4.79 11.23
C ASP A 300 -19.12 -5.14 12.72
N ILE A 301 -19.28 -4.12 13.57
CA ILE A 301 -19.36 -4.28 15.02
C ILE A 301 -20.59 -5.13 15.40
N GLN A 302 -21.72 -4.96 14.72
CA GLN A 302 -22.96 -5.67 15.03
C GLN A 302 -22.84 -7.16 14.67
N GLY A 303 -22.29 -7.47 13.49
CA GLY A 303 -21.97 -8.84 13.08
C GLY A 303 -20.91 -9.49 13.96
N ALA A 304 -19.94 -8.73 14.49
CA ALA A 304 -18.92 -9.23 15.42
C ALA A 304 -19.52 -9.61 16.78
N PHE A 305 -20.47 -8.83 17.32
CA PHE A 305 -21.16 -9.16 18.58
C PHE A 305 -22.16 -10.32 18.43
N LEU A 306 -22.87 -10.42 17.30
CA LEU A 306 -23.84 -11.50 17.06
C LEU A 306 -23.20 -12.85 16.75
N ARG A 307 -21.99 -12.87 16.19
CA ARG A 307 -21.24 -14.11 15.91
C ARG A 307 -20.45 -14.65 17.11
N GLY A 308 -20.54 -13.99 18.27
CA GLY A 308 -19.83 -14.40 19.48
C GLY A 308 -18.31 -14.31 19.31
N LEU A 309 -17.75 -13.16 19.67
CA LEU A 309 -16.40 -13.15 20.23
C LEU A 309 -16.35 -14.04 21.48
#